data_AF-A0A8X7CJI5-F1
#
_entry.id   AF-A0A8X7CJI5-F1
#
_cell.length_a   1.000
_cell.length_b   1.000
_cell.length_c   1.000
_cell.angle_alpha   90.00
_cell.angle_beta   90.00
_cell.angle_gamma   90.00
#
_symmetry.space_group_name_H-M   'P 1'
#
loop_
_entity.id
_entity.type
_entity.pdbx_description
1 polymer ?
#
loop_
_entity_poly.entity_id
_entity_poly.type
_entity_poly.pdbx_seq_one_letter_code
_entity_poly.pdbx_strand_id
1 'polypeptide(L)'
;MPCSDKIVLKTITIDASKSELLSLDDLKICCRKLVSIGYRIAVNKGIISTKTLMQSKIFVMLCPTEKFKASELKALKKYLKHGGRLLVTGHEGKKTSDINNFLKGYGIEFKNDAVIRIHRWAGCHHPKESVVTDGIMNKAIYSLEQNWQPSDPNAHKNFRYLYPYGCTLNVDLEPIILLATGTACFPFNRPTCVFYKHPATMVDL
;
A
#
# COMPACT_ATOMS: atom_id res chain seq x y z
N MET A 1 26.14 -25.55 19.12
CA MET A 1 24.69 -25.45 18.86
C MET A 1 24.49 -24.79 17.52
N PRO A 2 23.90 -25.45 16.50
CA PRO A 2 23.58 -24.78 15.26
C PRO A 2 22.42 -23.82 15.51
N CYS A 3 22.66 -22.54 15.23
CA CYS A 3 21.66 -21.49 15.21
C CYS A 3 20.54 -21.94 14.28
N SER A 4 19.32 -22.12 14.81
CA SER A 4 18.18 -22.52 13.99
C SER A 4 18.00 -21.49 12.88
N ASP A 5 18.19 -21.91 11.62
CA ASP A 5 17.86 -21.10 10.45
C ASP A 5 16.40 -20.68 10.59
N LYS A 6 16.17 -19.40 10.96
CA LYS A 6 14.83 -18.83 10.94
C LYS A 6 14.35 -18.94 9.50
N ILE A 7 13.43 -19.88 9.23
CA ILE A 7 12.78 -20.00 7.93
C ILE A 7 12.20 -18.63 7.60
N VAL A 8 12.86 -17.91 6.69
CA VAL A 8 12.41 -16.59 6.27
C VAL A 8 11.13 -16.81 5.49
N LEU A 9 9.98 -16.54 6.13
CA LEU A 9 8.69 -16.60 5.46
C LEU A 9 8.73 -15.65 4.26
N LYS A 10 8.60 -16.21 3.05
CA LYS A 10 8.50 -15.47 1.78
C LYS A 10 7.08 -15.48 1.20
N THR A 11 6.06 -15.70 2.04
CA THR A 11 4.67 -15.71 1.59
C THR A 11 4.08 -14.30 1.64
N ILE A 12 3.48 -13.86 0.53
CA ILE A 12 2.60 -12.69 0.47
C ILE A 12 1.18 -13.23 0.34
N THR A 13 0.29 -12.84 1.25
CA THR A 13 -1.11 -13.28 1.22
C THR A 13 -1.99 -12.12 0.77
N ILE A 14 -2.72 -12.31 -0.32
CA ILE A 14 -3.70 -11.37 -0.84
C ILE A 14 -5.08 -11.77 -0.29
N ASP A 15 -5.75 -10.84 0.37
CA ASP A 15 -7.09 -11.04 0.90
C ASP A 15 -8.13 -10.98 -0.21
N ALA A 16 -9.11 -11.87 -0.11
CA ALA A 16 -10.27 -12.00 -0.99
C ALA A 16 -11.53 -12.28 -0.13
N SER A 17 -11.50 -11.89 1.15
CA SER A 17 -12.54 -12.21 2.15
C SER A 17 -13.48 -11.04 2.44
N LYS A 18 -13.21 -9.86 1.87
CA LYS A 18 -13.93 -8.61 2.15
C LYS A 18 -14.48 -7.95 0.89
N SER A 19 -14.79 -8.75 -0.13
CA SER A 19 -15.27 -8.30 -1.44
C SER A 19 -14.37 -7.19 -1.99
N GLU A 20 -13.07 -7.47 -2.00
CA GLU A 20 -12.01 -6.61 -2.51
C GLU A 20 -12.31 -6.18 -3.94
N LEU A 21 -12.14 -4.89 -4.21
CA LEU A 21 -12.45 -4.33 -5.52
C LEU A 21 -11.49 -4.83 -6.60
N LEU A 22 -10.23 -5.04 -6.24
CA LEU A 22 -9.22 -5.57 -7.15
C LEU A 22 -8.96 -7.04 -6.81
N SER A 23 -8.86 -7.85 -7.86
CA SER A 23 -8.59 -9.27 -7.79
C SER A 23 -7.12 -9.59 -8.04
N LEU A 24 -6.75 -10.86 -7.85
CA LEU A 24 -5.45 -11.36 -8.30
C LEU A 24 -5.22 -11.19 -9.80
N ASP A 25 -6.31 -11.21 -10.58
CA ASP A 25 -6.22 -11.11 -12.03
C ASP A 25 -5.74 -9.73 -12.47
N ASP A 26 -6.15 -8.69 -11.75
CA ASP A 26 -5.68 -7.31 -11.93
C ASP A 26 -4.19 -7.16 -11.58
N LEU A 27 -3.67 -8.05 -10.72
CA LEU A 27 -2.28 -8.06 -10.26
C LEU A 27 -1.39 -9.12 -10.93
N LYS A 28 -1.83 -9.76 -12.03
CA LYS A 28 -1.10 -10.84 -12.72
C LYS A 28 0.37 -10.52 -12.96
N ILE A 29 0.67 -9.34 -13.52
CA ILE A 29 2.05 -8.93 -13.82
C ILE A 29 2.87 -8.75 -12.53
N CYS A 30 2.29 -8.10 -11.52
CA CYS A 30 2.94 -7.89 -10.22
C CYS A 30 3.24 -9.23 -9.54
N CYS A 31 2.27 -10.15 -9.50
CA CYS A 31 2.43 -11.47 -8.92
C CYS A 31 3.53 -12.28 -9.61
N ARG A 32 3.60 -12.26 -10.96
CA ARG A 32 4.68 -12.94 -11.70
C ARG A 32 6.06 -12.40 -11.33
N LYS A 33 6.20 -11.07 -11.21
CA LYS A 33 7.47 -10.43 -10.79
C LYS A 33 7.85 -10.78 -9.35
N LEU A 34 6.87 -10.85 -8.44
CA LEU A 34 7.10 -11.26 -7.05
C LEU A 34 7.55 -12.74 -6.97
N VAL A 35 6.95 -13.60 -7.77
CA VAL A 35 7.34 -15.02 -7.87
C VAL A 35 8.74 -15.18 -8.43
N SER A 36 9.11 -14.42 -9.48
CA SER A 36 10.46 -14.52 -10.08
C SER A 36 11.58 -14.12 -9.12
N ILE A 37 11.30 -13.29 -8.11
CA ILE A 37 12.27 -12.92 -7.05
C ILE A 37 12.16 -13.82 -5.80
N GLY A 38 11.37 -14.90 -5.86
CA GLY A 38 11.29 -15.95 -4.84
C GLY A 38 10.21 -15.75 -3.76
N TYR A 39 9.22 -14.88 -3.97
CA TYR A 39 8.02 -14.85 -3.11
C TYR A 39 6.99 -15.89 -3.52
N ARG A 40 6.27 -16.43 -2.54
CA ARG A 40 5.09 -17.26 -2.75
C ARG A 40 3.84 -16.40 -2.59
N ILE A 41 2.93 -16.47 -3.56
CA ILE A 41 1.63 -15.78 -3.47
C ILE A 41 0.58 -16.75 -2.92
N ALA A 42 -0.13 -16.34 -1.88
CA ALA A 42 -1.26 -17.05 -1.29
C ALA A 42 -2.50 -16.18 -1.31
N VAL A 43 -3.68 -16.81 -1.21
CA VAL A 43 -4.97 -16.12 -1.21
C VAL A 43 -5.71 -16.48 0.06
N ASN A 44 -6.21 -15.48 0.78
CA ASN A 44 -7.14 -15.71 1.88
C ASN A 44 -8.58 -15.51 1.38
N LYS A 45 -9.39 -16.57 1.42
CA LYS A 45 -10.84 -16.49 1.11
C LYS A 45 -11.72 -16.58 2.36
N GLY A 46 -11.12 -16.88 3.52
CA GLY A 46 -11.82 -17.10 4.77
C GLY A 46 -11.65 -15.95 5.76
N ILE A 47 -12.15 -16.15 6.97
CA ILE A 47 -12.02 -15.18 8.06
C ILE A 47 -10.54 -14.87 8.32
N ILE A 48 -10.22 -13.59 8.45
CA ILE A 48 -8.87 -13.14 8.79
C ILE A 48 -8.52 -13.57 10.21
N SER A 49 -7.78 -14.68 10.32
CA SER A 49 -7.40 -15.29 11.59
C SER A 49 -5.92 -15.11 11.89
N THR A 50 -5.52 -15.24 13.16
CA THR A 50 -4.11 -15.24 13.55
C THR A 50 -3.34 -16.38 12.86
N LYS A 51 -3.97 -17.53 12.61
CA LYS A 51 -3.36 -18.66 11.87
C LYS A 51 -3.01 -18.26 10.44
N THR A 52 -3.95 -17.64 9.73
CA THR A 52 -3.73 -17.13 8.36
C THR A 52 -2.62 -16.09 8.32
N LEU A 53 -2.64 -15.15 9.28
CA LEU A 53 -1.68 -14.05 9.35
C LEU A 53 -0.26 -14.52 9.71
N MET A 54 -0.10 -15.50 10.60
CA MET A 54 1.22 -16.06 10.97
C MET A 54 1.95 -16.69 9.78
N GLN A 55 1.23 -17.18 8.78
CA GLN A 55 1.81 -17.78 7.58
C GLN A 55 2.25 -16.73 6.54
N SER A 56 1.94 -15.46 6.77
CA SER A 56 2.13 -14.37 5.82
C SER A 56 3.20 -13.39 6.29
N LYS A 57 4.19 -13.13 5.43
CA LYS A 57 5.17 -12.05 5.65
C LYS A 57 4.55 -10.68 5.43
N ILE A 58 3.70 -10.59 4.40
CA ILE A 58 2.97 -9.39 4.01
C ILE A 58 1.53 -9.80 3.70
N PHE A 59 0.58 -9.26 4.46
CA PHE A 59 -0.84 -9.40 4.21
C PHE A 59 -1.34 -8.17 3.41
N VAL A 60 -2.05 -8.41 2.31
CA VAL A 60 -2.45 -7.38 1.34
C VAL A 60 -3.98 -7.35 1.25
N MET A 61 -4.57 -6.18 1.50
CA MET A 61 -6.01 -5.93 1.34
C MET A 61 -6.20 -4.92 0.21
N LEU A 62 -6.83 -5.36 -0.87
CA LEU A 62 -6.95 -4.57 -2.10
C LEU A 62 -8.31 -3.84 -2.16
N CYS A 63 -8.40 -2.68 -1.49
CA CYS A 63 -9.64 -1.92 -1.37
C CYS A 63 -10.81 -2.80 -0.84
N PRO A 64 -10.74 -3.26 0.41
CA PRO A 64 -11.83 -4.03 1.01
C PRO A 64 -13.12 -3.20 1.02
N THR A 65 -14.25 -3.82 0.69
CA THR A 65 -15.55 -3.12 0.62
C THR A 65 -16.52 -3.58 1.71
N GLU A 66 -16.30 -4.74 2.32
CA GLU A 66 -17.09 -5.22 3.44
C GLU A 66 -16.56 -4.79 4.81
N LYS A 67 -17.44 -4.91 5.82
CA LYS A 67 -17.10 -4.63 7.22
C LYS A 67 -16.27 -5.75 7.83
N PHE A 68 -15.40 -5.39 8.75
CA PHE A 68 -14.58 -6.31 9.51
C PHE A 68 -15.26 -6.69 10.83
N LYS A 69 -15.11 -7.96 11.21
CA LYS A 69 -15.48 -8.44 12.54
C LYS A 69 -14.45 -7.94 13.55
N ALA A 70 -14.88 -7.72 14.79
CA ALA A 70 -13.98 -7.32 15.87
C ALA A 70 -12.81 -8.30 16.09
N SER A 71 -13.04 -9.60 15.86
CA SER A 71 -12.00 -10.64 15.94
C SER A 71 -10.93 -10.49 14.86
N GLU A 72 -11.32 -10.09 13.64
CA GLU A 72 -10.40 -9.88 12.50
C GLU A 72 -9.52 -8.65 12.76
N LEU A 73 -10.12 -7.55 13.20
CA LEU A 73 -9.38 -6.34 13.58
C LEU A 73 -8.41 -6.61 14.74
N LYS A 74 -8.82 -7.41 15.74
CA LYS A 74 -7.95 -7.85 16.84
C LYS A 74 -6.78 -8.69 16.33
N ALA A 75 -7.03 -9.60 15.38
CA ALA A 75 -5.99 -10.42 14.76
C ALA A 75 -4.99 -9.57 13.97
N LEU A 76 -5.46 -8.58 13.20
CA LEU A 76 -4.60 -7.62 12.47
C LEU A 76 -3.73 -6.79 13.41
N LYS A 77 -4.29 -6.24 14.49
CA LYS A 77 -3.52 -5.52 15.52
C LYS A 77 -2.42 -6.40 16.12
N LYS A 78 -2.75 -7.66 16.46
CA LYS A 78 -1.77 -8.62 16.97
C LYS A 78 -0.68 -8.90 15.93
N TYR A 79 -1.05 -9.09 14.67
CA TYR A 79 -0.12 -9.36 13.58
C TYR A 79 0.91 -8.23 13.41
N LEU A 80 0.47 -6.97 13.37
CA LEU A 80 1.36 -5.81 13.29
C LEU A 80 2.30 -5.71 14.51
N LYS A 81 1.78 -5.97 15.72
CA LYS A 81 2.59 -5.97 16.95
C LYS A 81 3.72 -7.01 16.93
N HIS A 82 3.55 -8.12 16.21
CA HIS A 82 4.55 -9.21 16.11
C HIS A 82 5.40 -9.09 14.83
N GLY A 83 5.51 -7.91 14.24
CA GLY A 83 6.37 -7.65 13.07
C GLY A 83 5.77 -8.06 11.72
N GLY A 84 4.48 -8.40 11.70
CA GLY A 84 3.71 -8.57 10.46
C GLY A 84 3.64 -7.28 9.65
N ARG A 85 3.51 -7.39 8.32
CA ARG A 85 3.42 -6.24 7.41
C ARG A 85 2.07 -6.23 6.73
N LEU A 86 1.43 -5.06 6.71
CA LEU A 86 0.12 -4.88 6.10
C LEU A 86 0.24 -3.88 4.95
N LEU A 87 -0.27 -4.26 3.77
CA LEU A 87 -0.52 -3.34 2.67
C LEU A 87 -2.03 -3.19 2.50
N VAL A 88 -2.52 -1.95 2.55
CA VAL A 88 -3.94 -1.63 2.31
C VAL A 88 -4.00 -0.64 1.17
N THR A 89 -4.77 -0.94 0.13
CA THR A 89 -5.04 0.01 -0.94
C THR A 89 -6.43 0.62 -0.78
N GLY A 90 -6.57 1.85 -1.24
CA GLY A 90 -7.84 2.56 -1.34
C GLY A 90 -8.24 2.76 -2.79
N HIS A 91 -9.47 3.22 -2.99
CA HIS A 91 -10.02 3.57 -4.30
C HIS A 91 -10.89 4.80 -4.10
N GLU A 92 -11.10 5.58 -5.16
CA GLU A 92 -12.04 6.69 -5.13
C GLU A 92 -13.45 6.30 -4.69
N GLY A 93 -14.15 7.28 -4.15
CA GLY A 93 -15.55 7.19 -3.77
C GLY A 93 -15.78 6.52 -2.41
N LYS A 94 -17.01 6.68 -1.90
CA LYS A 94 -17.39 6.19 -0.59
C LYS A 94 -17.54 4.68 -0.63
N LYS A 95 -16.76 3.97 0.19
CA LYS A 95 -16.87 2.52 0.36
C LYS A 95 -17.60 2.18 1.66
N THR A 96 -18.18 0.99 1.69
CA THR A 96 -18.96 0.46 2.82
C THR A 96 -18.11 -0.16 3.93
N SER A 97 -16.81 -0.34 3.69
CA SER A 97 -15.88 -0.93 4.65
C SER A 97 -15.57 0.04 5.80
N ASP A 98 -15.35 -0.53 6.98
CA ASP A 98 -14.89 0.15 8.18
C ASP A 98 -13.37 0.11 8.35
N ILE A 99 -12.60 -0.17 7.28
CA ILE A 99 -11.13 -0.18 7.31
C ILE A 99 -10.53 1.14 7.82
N ASN A 100 -11.15 2.29 7.52
CA ASN A 100 -10.73 3.59 8.06
C ASN A 100 -10.80 3.62 9.60
N ASN A 101 -11.74 2.93 10.25
CA ASN A 101 -11.80 2.88 11.71
C ASN A 101 -10.59 2.14 12.29
N PHE A 102 -10.06 1.16 11.58
CA PHE A 102 -8.81 0.49 11.94
C PHE A 102 -7.59 1.37 11.67
N LEU A 103 -7.52 1.99 10.49
CA LEU A 103 -6.38 2.80 10.06
C LEU A 103 -6.21 4.11 10.84
N LYS A 104 -7.31 4.71 11.35
CA LYS A 104 -7.27 5.89 12.22
C LYS A 104 -6.43 5.67 13.47
N GLY A 105 -6.39 4.45 14.00
CA GLY A 105 -5.52 4.08 15.13
C GLY A 105 -4.01 4.19 14.82
N TYR A 106 -3.65 4.35 13.55
CA TYR A 106 -2.29 4.53 13.05
C TYR A 106 -2.11 5.89 12.36
N GLY A 107 -3.07 6.82 12.51
CA GLY A 107 -3.01 8.15 11.91
C GLY A 107 -3.22 8.17 10.39
N ILE A 108 -3.91 7.18 9.82
CA ILE A 108 -4.14 7.06 8.38
C ILE A 108 -5.64 7.00 8.09
N GLU A 109 -6.11 7.75 7.12
CA GLU A 109 -7.51 7.68 6.66
C GLU A 109 -7.59 7.88 5.13
N PHE A 110 -8.26 6.95 4.43
CA PHE A 110 -8.63 7.17 3.03
C PHE A 110 -9.76 8.19 2.93
N LYS A 111 -9.60 9.23 2.11
CA LYS A 111 -10.64 10.22 1.87
C LYS A 111 -11.67 9.71 0.88
N ASN A 112 -12.89 10.22 1.02
CA ASN A 112 -13.95 10.07 0.03
C ASN A 112 -13.82 11.17 -1.03
N ASP A 113 -12.78 11.09 -1.84
CA ASP A 113 -12.51 11.97 -2.97
C ASP A 113 -12.00 11.16 -4.18
N ALA A 114 -11.62 11.88 -5.24
CA ALA A 114 -11.06 11.32 -6.46
C ALA A 114 -9.92 12.22 -6.94
N VAL A 115 -8.79 11.60 -7.27
CA VAL A 115 -7.67 12.31 -7.88
C VAL A 115 -7.88 12.41 -9.38
N ILE A 116 -7.83 13.64 -9.90
CA ILE A 116 -7.94 13.94 -11.34
C ILE A 116 -6.69 14.69 -11.82
N ARG A 117 -6.23 14.40 -13.03
CA ARG A 117 -5.21 15.24 -13.69
C ARG A 117 -5.79 16.59 -14.11
N ILE A 118 -4.98 17.64 -14.05
CA ILE A 118 -5.37 18.97 -14.55
C ILE A 118 -4.96 19.22 -16.01
N HIS A 119 -4.05 18.39 -16.55
CA HIS A 119 -3.58 18.49 -17.92
C HIS A 119 -3.84 17.19 -18.69
N ARG A 120 -4.05 17.30 -20.00
CA ARG A 120 -4.21 16.12 -20.88
C ARG A 120 -2.87 15.40 -21.01
N TRP A 121 -2.91 14.08 -20.93
CA TRP A 121 -1.75 13.21 -21.16
C TRP A 121 -2.03 12.26 -22.33
N ALA A 122 -1.07 12.10 -23.24
CA ALA A 122 -1.23 11.18 -24.36
C ALA A 122 -1.29 9.73 -23.86
N GLY A 123 -2.27 8.96 -24.31
CA GLY A 123 -2.50 7.57 -23.89
C GLY A 123 -3.33 7.40 -22.61
N CYS A 124 -3.69 8.48 -21.90
CA CYS A 124 -4.62 8.43 -20.78
C CYS A 124 -5.91 9.16 -21.15
N HIS A 125 -6.99 8.42 -21.33
CA HIS A 125 -8.25 8.96 -21.85
C HIS A 125 -9.14 9.46 -20.71
N HIS A 126 -9.17 8.76 -19.58
CA HIS A 126 -10.08 9.09 -18.48
C HIS A 126 -9.44 10.05 -17.47
N PRO A 127 -10.02 11.20 -17.07
CA PRO A 127 -9.37 12.19 -16.18
C PRO A 127 -8.78 11.65 -14.87
N LYS A 128 -9.32 10.54 -14.38
CA LYS A 128 -8.86 9.83 -13.17
C LYS A 128 -7.70 8.86 -13.39
N GLU A 129 -7.31 8.63 -14.64
CA GLU A 129 -6.01 8.06 -15.00
C GLU A 129 -4.98 9.17 -14.84
N SER A 130 -4.69 9.48 -13.59
CA SER A 130 -3.95 10.66 -13.16
C SER A 130 -2.46 10.39 -13.21
N VAL A 131 -1.75 11.03 -14.13
CA VAL A 131 -0.29 10.92 -14.24
C VAL A 131 0.34 11.95 -13.30
N VAL A 132 0.99 11.46 -12.25
CA VAL A 132 1.68 12.30 -11.27
C VAL A 132 3.13 12.46 -11.70
N THR A 133 3.59 13.71 -11.79
CA THR A 133 4.92 14.05 -12.33
C THR A 133 5.94 14.48 -11.29
N ASP A 134 5.46 14.92 -10.12
CA ASP A 134 6.24 15.58 -9.07
C ASP A 134 5.74 15.17 -7.68
N GLY A 135 5.27 13.93 -7.55
CA GLY A 135 4.62 13.41 -6.35
C GLY A 135 5.50 12.60 -5.40
N ILE A 136 6.82 12.50 -5.65
CA ILE A 136 7.72 11.75 -4.76
C ILE A 136 8.06 12.60 -3.54
N MET A 137 7.55 12.22 -2.37
CA MET A 137 7.76 12.96 -1.11
C MET A 137 8.96 12.46 -0.32
N ASN A 138 9.37 11.20 -0.53
CA ASN A 138 10.53 10.61 0.13
C ASN A 138 11.60 10.21 -0.91
N LYS A 139 12.77 10.86 -0.84
CA LYS A 139 13.89 10.63 -1.77
C LYS A 139 14.43 9.20 -1.76
N ALA A 140 14.20 8.43 -0.70
CA ALA A 140 14.57 7.01 -0.66
C ALA A 140 13.88 6.20 -1.76
N ILE A 141 12.74 6.66 -2.31
CA ILE A 141 12.09 6.01 -3.46
C ILE A 141 12.98 6.07 -4.70
N TYR A 142 13.81 7.11 -4.85
CA TYR A 142 14.69 7.24 -6.00
C TYR A 142 15.75 6.13 -6.06
N SER A 143 16.12 5.52 -4.93
CA SER A 143 17.03 4.38 -4.92
C SER A 143 16.45 3.12 -5.57
N LEU A 144 15.17 3.13 -5.98
CA LEU A 144 14.55 2.06 -6.75
C LEU A 144 14.86 2.17 -8.26
N GLU A 145 15.38 3.31 -8.74
CA GLU A 145 15.91 3.42 -10.10
C GLU A 145 17.24 2.68 -10.19
N GLN A 146 17.41 1.86 -11.23
CA GLN A 146 18.66 1.10 -11.44
C GLN A 146 19.89 2.01 -11.66
N ASN A 147 19.69 3.28 -12.05
CA ASN A 147 20.76 4.22 -12.40
C ASN A 147 20.79 5.46 -11.49
N TRP A 148 20.08 5.45 -10.36
CA TRP A 148 20.00 6.63 -9.52
C TRP A 148 21.33 6.91 -8.81
N GLN A 149 21.78 8.17 -8.91
CA GLN A 149 22.90 8.69 -8.13
C GLN A 149 22.39 9.73 -7.13
N PRO A 150 22.86 9.72 -5.86
CA PRO A 150 22.42 10.68 -4.84
C PRO A 150 22.58 12.15 -5.23
N SER A 151 23.54 12.45 -6.11
CA SER A 151 23.86 13.79 -6.59
C SER A 151 23.06 14.23 -7.83
N ASP A 152 22.21 13.38 -8.42
CA ASP A 152 21.47 13.75 -9.62
C ASP A 152 20.36 14.78 -9.30
N PRO A 153 20.50 16.05 -9.73
CA PRO A 153 19.50 17.08 -9.47
C PRO A 153 18.19 16.83 -10.24
N ASN A 154 18.22 16.00 -11.28
CA ASN A 154 17.09 15.72 -12.16
C ASN A 154 16.35 14.41 -11.84
N ALA A 155 16.74 13.67 -10.79
CA ALA A 155 16.09 12.40 -10.43
C ALA A 155 14.55 12.52 -10.35
N HIS A 156 14.04 13.64 -9.84
CA HIS A 156 12.61 13.91 -9.75
C HIS A 156 11.86 13.90 -11.10
N LYS A 157 12.54 14.19 -12.22
CA LYS A 157 11.93 14.23 -13.57
C LYS A 157 11.67 12.84 -14.14
N ASN A 158 12.42 11.84 -13.68
CA ASN A 158 12.34 10.46 -14.17
C ASN A 158 11.24 9.65 -13.48
N PHE A 159 10.83 10.08 -12.29
CA PHE A 159 9.85 9.37 -11.47
C PHE A 159 8.44 9.90 -11.64
N ARG A 160 7.87 9.60 -12.81
CA ARG A 160 6.44 9.78 -13.09
C ARG A 160 5.72 8.46 -12.88
N TYR A 161 4.51 8.50 -12.34
CA TYR A 161 3.70 7.30 -12.16
C TYR A 161 2.22 7.56 -12.42
N LEU A 162 1.51 6.51 -12.83
CA LEU A 162 0.07 6.53 -13.00
C LEU A 162 -0.60 6.22 -11.65
N TYR A 163 -1.57 7.04 -11.27
CA TYR A 163 -2.40 6.87 -10.08
C TYR A 163 -3.89 6.77 -10.49
N PRO A 164 -4.33 5.62 -11.02
CA PRO A 164 -5.63 5.50 -11.65
C PRO A 164 -6.74 5.31 -10.60
N TYR A 165 -7.83 6.08 -10.71
CA TYR A 165 -9.05 5.96 -9.89
C TYR A 165 -8.78 5.94 -8.36
N GLY A 166 -7.73 6.63 -7.92
CA GLY A 166 -7.34 6.68 -6.52
C GLY A 166 -7.97 7.83 -5.75
N CYS A 167 -8.01 7.68 -4.42
CA CYS A 167 -8.37 8.72 -3.47
C CYS A 167 -7.12 9.28 -2.78
N THR A 168 -7.25 10.38 -2.07
CA THR A 168 -6.17 10.89 -1.22
C THR A 168 -6.24 10.34 0.20
N LEU A 169 -5.18 10.57 0.97
CA LEU A 169 -5.07 10.18 2.37
C LEU A 169 -5.08 11.42 3.26
N ASN A 170 -5.81 11.36 4.37
CA ASN A 170 -5.48 12.15 5.54
C ASN A 170 -4.42 11.40 6.36
N VAL A 171 -3.44 12.16 6.85
CA VAL A 171 -2.29 11.63 7.58
C VAL A 171 -2.10 12.48 8.80
N ASP A 172 -2.28 11.88 9.96
CA ASP A 172 -2.05 12.48 11.27
C ASP A 172 -0.88 11.74 11.94
N LEU A 173 -0.10 12.40 12.81
CA LEU A 173 0.95 11.78 13.64
C LEU A 173 2.18 11.24 12.86
N GLU A 174 2.60 10.00 13.15
CA GLU A 174 3.89 9.38 12.81
C GLU A 174 4.08 8.80 11.38
N PRO A 175 3.05 8.53 10.54
CA PRO A 175 3.29 7.95 9.22
C PRO A 175 4.16 8.84 8.31
N ILE A 176 5.09 8.20 7.61
CA ILE A 176 5.97 8.86 6.64
C ILE A 176 5.27 8.90 5.29
N ILE A 177 5.06 10.11 4.76
CA ILE A 177 4.49 10.29 3.43
C ILE A 177 5.53 9.88 2.37
N LEU A 178 5.14 8.98 1.49
CA LEU A 178 5.97 8.46 0.41
C LEU A 178 5.64 9.12 -0.93
N LEU A 179 4.34 9.19 -1.24
CA LEU A 179 3.81 9.73 -2.49
C LEU A 179 2.68 10.72 -2.22
N ALA A 180 2.55 11.71 -3.10
CA ALA A 180 1.50 12.72 -3.09
C ALA A 180 1.00 13.01 -4.52
N THR A 181 -0.11 13.73 -4.66
CA THR A 181 -0.66 14.13 -5.96
C THR A 181 0.19 15.16 -6.72
N GLY A 182 1.13 15.81 -6.04
CA GLY A 182 1.99 16.85 -6.62
C GLY A 182 1.22 18.06 -7.14
N THR A 183 1.78 18.75 -8.12
CA THR A 183 1.15 19.92 -8.76
C THR A 183 0.38 19.57 -10.04
N ALA A 184 0.62 18.38 -10.61
CA ALA A 184 -0.02 17.93 -11.84
C ALA A 184 -1.43 17.32 -11.67
N CYS A 185 -1.85 17.02 -10.42
CA CYS A 185 -3.13 16.39 -10.12
C CYS A 185 -3.88 17.10 -9.00
N PHE A 186 -5.19 17.27 -9.16
CA PHE A 186 -6.08 17.80 -8.14
C PHE A 186 -6.71 16.65 -7.33
N PRO A 187 -6.86 16.78 -6.00
CA PRO A 187 -6.44 17.91 -5.16
C PRO A 187 -4.91 17.97 -5.01
N PHE A 188 -4.33 19.17 -5.09
CA PHE A 188 -2.87 19.36 -5.12
C PHE A 188 -2.19 18.99 -3.80
N ASN A 189 -0.97 18.47 -3.90
CA ASN A 189 -0.07 18.19 -2.78
C ASN A 189 -0.72 17.38 -1.65
N ARG A 190 -1.61 16.44 -1.99
CA ARG A 190 -2.27 15.56 -1.02
C ARG A 190 -1.58 14.20 -0.98
N PRO A 191 -1.34 13.60 0.20
CA PRO A 191 -0.76 12.28 0.32
C PRO A 191 -1.58 11.20 -0.41
N THR A 192 -0.91 10.25 -1.06
CA THR A 192 -1.52 9.11 -1.79
C THR A 192 -0.89 7.77 -1.42
N CYS A 193 0.31 7.79 -0.84
CA CYS A 193 0.96 6.62 -0.25
C CYS A 193 1.72 7.02 1.00
N VAL A 194 1.55 6.26 2.07
CA VAL A 194 2.22 6.47 3.35
C VAL A 194 2.80 5.17 3.87
N PHE A 195 3.83 5.29 4.70
CA PHE A 195 4.43 4.18 5.42
C PHE A 195 4.30 4.40 6.91
N TYR A 196 3.73 3.42 7.60
CA TYR A 196 3.70 3.40 9.06
C TYR A 196 4.57 2.25 9.57
N LYS A 197 5.46 2.55 10.52
CA LYS A 197 6.30 1.57 11.21
C LYS A 197 5.82 1.43 12.65
N HIS A 198 5.37 0.23 13.03
CA HIS A 198 4.92 -0.03 14.39
C HIS A 198 6.08 0.13 15.40
N PRO A 199 5.94 0.84 16.53
CA PRO A 199 7.02 1.10 17.49
C PRO A 199 7.66 -0.16 18.08
N ALA A 200 6.87 -1.22 18.31
CA ALA A 200 7.39 -2.50 18.81
C ALA A 200 8.46 -3.15 17.90
N THR A 201 8.58 -2.69 16.64
CA THR A 201 9.62 -3.13 15.70
C THR A 201 10.95 -2.37 15.84
N MET A 202 11.10 -1.48 16.83
CA MET A 202 12.35 -0.72 17.08
C MET A 202 13.38 -1.47 17.93
N VAL A 203 13.07 -2.65 18.47
CA VAL A 203 14.00 -3.39 19.35
C VAL A 203 15.08 -4.17 18.57
N ASP A 204 14.96 -4.24 17.24
CA ASP A 204 15.85 -5.05 16.37
C ASP A 204 16.64 -4.22 15.33
N LEU A 205 16.99 -2.96 15.64
CA LEU A 205 17.96 -2.16 14.85
C LEU A 205 19.17 -1.77 15.70
#